data_AF-A0A7J0AQ82-F1
#
_entry.id   AF-A0A7J0AQ82-F1
#
_cell.length_a   1.000
_cell.length_b   1.000
_cell.length_c   1.000
_cell.angle_alpha   90.00
_cell.angle_beta   90.00
_cell.angle_gamma   90.00
#
_symmetry.space_group_name_H-M   'P 1'
#
loop_
_entity.id
_entity.type
_entity.pdbx_description
1 polymer ?
#
loop_
_entity_poly.entity_id
_entity_poly.type
_entity_poly.pdbx_seq_one_letter_code
_entity_poly.pdbx_strand_id
1 'polypeptide(L)'
;MSGRLGMEIQPDDMTAEEKEQTKRAIAEYKQIRPVVQFGDIYRLLSPYDEKGAASLMYVAPEKDKAVFYWWKTRAFRNEILPRITMKGLDPEKEYVVHELNRIDTKPLSFEGKSFSGKFLMENGLEIPVNHKLAKKNETDWSSRVLYLTEK
;
A
#
# COMPACT_ATOMS: atom_id res chain seq x y z
N MET A 1 -9.67 0.96 0.48
CA MET A 1 -9.22 0.16 -0.69
C MET A 1 -8.89 -1.31 -0.36
N SER A 2 -8.93 -1.78 0.89
CA SER A 2 -8.59 -3.18 1.30
C SER A 2 -9.80 -4.13 1.41
N GLY A 3 -10.89 -3.81 0.72
CA GLY A 3 -12.16 -4.53 0.72
C GLY A 3 -13.01 -3.98 -0.43
N ARG A 4 -14.35 -3.94 -0.30
CA ARG A 4 -15.21 -3.23 -1.25
C ARG A 4 -15.09 -1.72 -1.04
N LEU A 5 -14.58 -0.98 -2.03
CA LEU A 5 -14.46 0.48 -1.95
C LEU A 5 -15.84 1.13 -2.10
N GLY A 6 -16.21 1.97 -1.15
CA GLY A 6 -17.31 2.93 -1.23
C GLY A 6 -16.81 4.33 -0.90
N MET A 7 -17.55 5.36 -1.33
CA MET A 7 -17.30 6.75 -0.98
C MET A 7 -18.53 7.27 -0.24
N GLU A 8 -18.34 7.65 1.02
CA GLU A 8 -19.40 8.19 1.90
C GLU A 8 -19.08 9.64 2.26
N ILE A 9 -18.94 10.48 1.24
CA ILE A 9 -18.70 11.93 1.36
C ILE A 9 -19.57 12.66 0.33
N GLN A 10 -20.06 13.85 0.67
CA GLN A 10 -20.83 14.70 -0.22
C GLN A 10 -19.91 15.30 -1.31
N PRO A 11 -20.08 14.97 -2.60
CA PRO A 11 -19.20 15.50 -3.64
C PRO A 11 -19.28 17.02 -3.82
N ASP A 12 -20.38 17.65 -3.44
CA ASP A 12 -20.53 19.11 -3.55
C ASP A 12 -19.62 19.87 -2.59
N ASP A 13 -19.28 19.27 -1.44
CA ASP A 13 -18.42 19.87 -0.42
C ASP A 13 -16.92 19.65 -0.69
N MET A 14 -16.58 18.85 -1.69
CA MET A 14 -15.19 18.53 -2.01
C MET A 14 -14.54 19.64 -2.86
N THR A 15 -13.30 19.98 -2.50
CA THR A 15 -12.41 20.81 -3.31
C THR A 15 -12.06 20.12 -4.63
N ALA A 16 -11.55 20.90 -5.60
CA ALA A 16 -11.12 20.35 -6.88
C ALA A 16 -9.98 19.31 -6.72
N GLU A 17 -9.07 19.53 -5.78
CA GLU A 17 -7.94 18.63 -5.48
C GLU A 17 -8.44 17.29 -4.91
N GLU A 18 -9.36 17.32 -3.95
CA GLU A 18 -9.96 16.11 -3.37
C GLU A 18 -10.78 15.33 -4.40
N LYS A 19 -11.49 16.03 -5.30
CA LYS A 19 -12.22 15.40 -6.42
C LYS A 19 -11.27 14.67 -7.36
N GLU A 20 -10.14 15.27 -7.70
CA GLU A 20 -9.13 14.67 -8.58
C GLU A 20 -8.49 13.44 -7.91
N GLN A 21 -8.08 13.56 -6.65
CA GLN A 21 -7.57 12.45 -5.86
C GLN A 21 -8.57 11.29 -5.77
N THR A 22 -9.84 11.59 -5.53
CA THR A 22 -10.90 10.57 -5.44
C THR A 22 -11.11 9.86 -6.78
N LYS A 23 -11.11 10.60 -7.89
CA LYS A 23 -11.20 10.01 -9.24
C LYS A 23 -10.05 9.04 -9.50
N ARG A 24 -8.82 9.44 -9.15
CA ARG A 24 -7.63 8.58 -9.26
C ARG A 24 -7.77 7.32 -8.39
N ALA A 25 -8.12 7.48 -7.11
CA ALA A 25 -8.31 6.36 -6.20
C ALA A 25 -9.36 5.34 -6.71
N ILE A 26 -10.47 5.83 -7.28
CA ILE A 26 -11.50 4.97 -7.89
C ILE A 26 -10.92 4.26 -9.12
N ALA A 27 -10.23 4.97 -10.01
CA ALA A 27 -9.66 4.39 -11.22
C ALA A 27 -8.64 3.28 -10.91
N GLU A 28 -7.72 3.53 -9.98
CA GLU A 28 -6.73 2.54 -9.54
C GLU A 28 -7.36 1.38 -8.78
N TYR A 29 -8.33 1.64 -7.90
CA TYR A 29 -9.05 0.56 -7.23
C TYR A 29 -9.73 -0.37 -8.24
N LYS A 30 -10.26 0.17 -9.35
CA LYS A 30 -10.85 -0.68 -10.41
C LYS A 30 -9.83 -1.63 -11.03
N GLN A 31 -8.54 -1.27 -11.07
CA GLN A 31 -7.46 -2.12 -11.58
C GLN A 31 -7.16 -3.27 -10.62
N ILE A 32 -7.06 -2.99 -9.31
CA ILE A 32 -6.72 -3.99 -8.30
C ILE A 32 -7.91 -4.77 -7.73
N ARG A 33 -9.13 -4.32 -7.99
CA ARG A 33 -10.37 -4.90 -7.46
C ARG A 33 -10.49 -6.42 -7.59
N PRO A 34 -10.13 -7.07 -8.71
CA PRO A 34 -10.16 -8.54 -8.79
C PRO A 34 -9.29 -9.21 -7.72
N VAL A 35 -8.10 -8.66 -7.47
CA VAL A 35 -7.16 -9.17 -6.46
C VAL A 35 -7.69 -8.91 -5.05
N VAL A 36 -8.19 -7.70 -4.77
CA VAL A 36 -8.67 -7.34 -3.44
C VAL A 36 -9.94 -8.09 -3.04
N GLN A 37 -10.84 -8.34 -3.98
CA GLN A 37 -12.13 -8.96 -3.67
C GLN A 37 -12.10 -10.49 -3.68
N PHE A 38 -11.20 -11.10 -4.44
CA PHE A 38 -11.20 -12.56 -4.67
C PHE A 38 -9.84 -13.23 -4.44
N GLY A 39 -8.79 -12.47 -4.16
CA GLY A 39 -7.46 -13.00 -3.86
C GLY A 39 -7.35 -13.54 -2.44
N ASP A 40 -6.30 -14.32 -2.21
CA ASP A 40 -5.95 -14.86 -0.90
C ASP A 40 -5.45 -13.75 0.03
N ILE A 41 -6.02 -13.67 1.23
CA ILE A 41 -5.64 -12.68 2.23
C ILE A 41 -4.54 -13.21 3.15
N TYR A 42 -3.44 -12.45 3.24
CA TYR A 42 -2.35 -12.69 4.18
C TYR A 42 -2.28 -11.54 5.17
N ARG A 43 -2.56 -11.81 6.45
CA ARG A 43 -2.33 -10.87 7.55
C ARG A 43 -0.85 -10.88 7.90
N LEU A 44 -0.17 -9.75 7.73
CA LEU A 44 1.29 -9.66 7.85
C LEU A 44 1.73 -9.11 9.21
N LEU A 45 1.08 -8.06 9.68
CA LEU A 45 1.32 -7.46 11.00
C LEU A 45 0.00 -7.04 11.63
N SER A 46 -0.25 -7.54 12.84
CA SER A 46 -1.45 -7.24 13.59
C SER A 46 -1.32 -5.87 14.28
N PRO A 47 -2.36 -5.00 14.23
CA PRO A 47 -2.36 -3.76 15.00
C PRO A 47 -2.34 -4.02 16.52
N TYR A 48 -2.76 -5.22 16.96
CA TYR A 48 -2.77 -5.62 18.37
C TYR A 48 -1.41 -6.08 18.89
N ASP A 49 -0.41 -6.22 18.02
CA ASP A 49 0.96 -6.54 18.44
C ASP A 49 1.71 -5.28 18.94
N GLU A 50 1.07 -4.11 18.90
CA GLU A 50 1.58 -2.81 19.37
C GLU A 50 2.91 -2.33 18.73
N LYS A 51 3.30 -2.93 17.61
CA LYS A 51 4.54 -2.60 16.87
C LYS A 51 4.47 -1.32 16.03
N GLY A 52 3.42 -0.51 16.20
CA GLY A 52 3.30 0.80 15.55
C GLY A 52 2.87 0.82 14.08
N ALA A 53 2.67 -0.36 13.49
CA ALA A 53 2.15 -0.51 12.15
C ALA A 53 1.14 -1.67 12.10
N ALA A 54 0.35 -1.66 11.03
CA ALA A 54 -0.47 -2.79 10.62
C ALA A 54 -0.23 -3.06 9.14
N SER A 55 -0.33 -4.32 8.73
CA SER A 55 -0.14 -4.69 7.34
C SER A 55 -0.84 -5.98 6.99
N LEU A 56 -1.34 -6.02 5.77
CA LEU A 56 -1.90 -7.19 5.13
C LEU A 56 -1.60 -7.12 3.64
N MET A 57 -1.77 -8.23 2.95
CA MET A 57 -1.74 -8.26 1.50
C MET A 57 -2.76 -9.22 0.93
N TYR A 58 -3.19 -8.95 -0.30
CA TYR A 58 -3.96 -9.86 -1.12
C TYR A 58 -3.09 -10.37 -2.26
N VAL A 59 -3.19 -11.66 -2.60
CA VAL A 59 -2.47 -12.26 -3.73
C VAL A 59 -3.47 -12.95 -4.65
N ALA A 60 -3.34 -12.72 -5.95
CA ALA A 60 -4.15 -13.43 -6.94
C ALA A 60 -3.80 -14.93 -6.92
N PRO A 61 -4.75 -15.84 -7.21
CA PRO A 61 -4.49 -17.28 -7.22
C PRO A 61 -3.29 -17.70 -8.09
N GLU A 62 -3.11 -17.04 -9.24
CA GLU A 62 -2.00 -17.28 -10.17
C GLU A 62 -0.65 -16.69 -9.71
N LYS A 63 -0.67 -15.95 -8.59
CA LYS A 63 0.48 -15.22 -8.02
C LYS A 63 1.15 -14.28 -9.02
N ASP A 64 0.45 -13.85 -10.06
CA ASP A 64 0.91 -12.86 -11.03
C ASP A 64 0.72 -11.43 -10.50
N LYS A 65 -0.20 -11.25 -9.56
CA LYS A 65 -0.57 -9.95 -8.99
C LYS A 65 -0.74 -10.03 -7.48
N ALA A 66 -0.32 -8.98 -6.79
CA ALA A 66 -0.59 -8.83 -5.36
C ALA A 66 -0.79 -7.35 -4.99
N VAL A 67 -1.52 -7.11 -3.91
CA VAL A 67 -1.71 -5.76 -3.35
C VAL A 67 -1.29 -5.78 -1.89
N PHE A 68 -0.22 -5.06 -1.59
CA PHE A 68 0.32 -4.92 -0.24
C PHE A 68 -0.16 -3.62 0.39
N TYR A 69 -0.61 -3.71 1.64
CA TYR A 69 -1.08 -2.57 2.41
C TYR A 69 -0.24 -2.38 3.66
N TRP A 70 0.09 -1.14 3.94
CA TRP A 70 0.83 -0.74 5.12
C TRP A 70 0.21 0.50 5.74
N TRP A 71 0.05 0.49 7.06
CA TRP A 71 -0.47 1.61 7.82
C TRP A 71 0.39 1.86 9.05
N LYS A 72 0.68 3.13 9.31
CA LYS A 72 1.16 3.61 10.61
C LYS A 72 -0.03 3.73 11.56
N THR A 73 0.03 3.09 12.72
CA THR A 73 -1.12 2.98 13.64
C THR A 73 -1.08 3.95 14.82
N ARG A 74 0.06 4.60 15.09
CA ARG A 74 0.16 5.66 16.10
C ARG A 74 1.17 6.74 15.67
N ALA A 75 1.01 7.95 16.21
CA ALA A 75 1.97 9.02 16.02
C ALA A 75 3.22 8.75 16.85
N PHE A 76 4.40 9.01 16.28
CA PHE A 76 5.68 8.65 16.88
C PHE A 76 6.70 9.74 16.68
N ARG A 77 7.56 9.92 17.69
CA ARG A 77 8.84 10.61 17.54
C ARG A 77 9.95 9.59 17.75
N ASN A 78 10.79 9.39 16.73
CA ASN A 78 12.00 8.55 16.75
C ASN A 78 11.83 7.03 16.98
N GLU A 79 10.68 6.42 16.66
CA GLU A 79 10.55 4.96 16.67
C GLU A 79 10.94 4.34 15.32
N ILE A 80 11.67 3.22 15.35
CA ILE A 80 11.97 2.40 14.18
C ILE A 80 10.86 1.37 14.04
N LEU A 81 10.07 1.48 12.97
CA LEU A 81 9.04 0.49 12.66
C LEU A 81 9.66 -0.77 12.06
N PRO A 82 9.09 -1.95 12.36
CA PRO A 82 9.60 -3.19 11.81
C PRO A 82 9.45 -3.20 10.28
N ARG A 83 10.46 -3.73 9.60
CA ARG A 83 10.32 -4.05 8.18
C ARG A 83 9.37 -5.24 8.05
N ILE A 84 8.36 -5.09 7.19
CA ILE A 84 7.31 -6.09 7.01
C ILE A 84 7.65 -6.93 5.78
N THR A 85 7.82 -8.23 5.98
CA THR A 85 8.00 -9.19 4.90
C THR A 85 6.65 -9.58 4.28
N MET A 86 6.66 -9.85 2.98
CA MET A 86 5.48 -10.26 2.23
C MET A 86 5.23 -11.77 2.38
N LYS A 87 4.06 -12.26 1.94
CA LYS A 87 3.68 -13.68 1.95
C LYS A 87 2.83 -14.03 0.72
N GLY A 88 2.83 -15.30 0.33
CA GLY A 88 1.94 -15.81 -0.71
C GLY A 88 2.42 -15.57 -2.15
N LEU A 89 3.51 -14.83 -2.35
CA LEU A 89 4.14 -14.64 -3.66
C LEU A 89 4.81 -15.94 -4.13
N ASP A 90 5.08 -16.00 -5.44
CA ASP A 90 5.91 -17.06 -6.01
C ASP A 90 7.40 -16.67 -5.84
N PRO A 91 8.24 -17.51 -5.20
CA PRO A 91 9.64 -17.19 -4.97
C PRO A 91 10.44 -16.96 -6.26
N GLU A 92 10.06 -17.60 -7.37
CA GLU A 92 10.79 -17.58 -8.64
C GLU A 92 10.35 -16.44 -9.58
N LYS A 93 9.20 -15.81 -9.32
CA LYS A 93 8.69 -14.69 -10.12
C LYS A 93 9.33 -13.35 -9.74
N GLU A 94 9.49 -12.47 -10.72
CA GLU A 94 9.85 -11.06 -10.51
C GLU A 94 8.60 -10.18 -10.49
N TYR A 95 8.51 -9.28 -9.52
CA TYR A 95 7.37 -8.36 -9.35
C TYR A 95 7.83 -6.91 -9.47
N VAL A 96 7.19 -6.15 -10.36
CA VAL A 96 7.31 -4.69 -10.46
C VAL A 96 6.45 -4.04 -9.37
N VAL A 97 7.01 -3.08 -8.65
CA VAL A 97 6.31 -2.33 -7.60
C VAL A 97 5.74 -1.02 -8.14
N HIS A 98 4.45 -0.79 -7.89
CA HIS A 98 3.77 0.47 -8.20
C HIS A 98 2.96 0.99 -6.99
N GLU A 99 3.21 2.22 -6.56
CA GLU A 99 2.45 2.87 -5.49
C GLU A 99 1.13 3.44 -6.00
N LEU A 100 0.02 3.00 -5.40
CA LEU A 100 -1.32 3.48 -5.73
C LEU A 100 -1.71 4.70 -4.90
N ASN A 101 -2.43 5.61 -5.56
CA ASN A 101 -3.03 6.82 -5.02
C ASN A 101 -2.05 7.65 -4.20
N ARG A 102 -0.81 7.76 -4.69
CA ARG A 102 0.28 8.50 -4.05
C ARG A 102 -0.13 9.94 -3.76
N ILE A 103 0.21 10.41 -2.56
CA ILE A 103 0.09 11.82 -2.15
C ILE A 103 1.47 12.48 -1.92
N ASP A 104 2.53 11.69 -1.80
CA ASP A 104 3.89 12.19 -1.67
C ASP A 104 4.33 13.01 -2.88
N THR A 105 5.12 14.04 -2.60
CA THR A 105 5.78 14.89 -3.61
C THR A 105 6.85 14.16 -4.42
N LYS A 106 7.35 13.02 -3.91
CA LYS A 106 8.34 12.17 -4.57
C LYS A 106 7.88 10.71 -4.52
N PRO A 107 8.13 9.92 -5.58
CA PRO A 107 7.88 8.48 -5.55
C PRO A 107 8.74 7.80 -4.48
N LEU A 108 8.30 6.61 -4.08
CA LEU A 108 9.12 5.68 -3.31
C LEU A 108 10.42 5.35 -4.06
N SER A 109 11.50 5.07 -3.33
CA SER A 109 12.82 4.78 -3.92
C SER A 109 12.85 3.51 -4.76
N PHE A 110 11.80 2.69 -4.68
CA PHE A 110 11.61 1.44 -5.40
C PHE A 110 10.41 1.45 -6.34
N GLU A 111 9.79 2.62 -6.58
CA GLU A 111 8.75 2.78 -7.59
C GLU A 111 9.27 2.34 -8.98
N GLY A 112 8.53 1.45 -9.64
CA GLY A 112 8.89 0.88 -10.94
C GLY A 112 10.04 -0.14 -10.92
N LYS A 113 10.60 -0.47 -9.75
CA LYS A 113 11.66 -1.49 -9.64
C LYS A 113 11.06 -2.89 -9.52
N SER A 114 11.84 -3.88 -9.94
CA SER A 114 11.50 -5.30 -9.84
C SER A 114 12.25 -5.99 -8.72
N PHE A 115 11.58 -6.91 -8.04
CA PHE A 115 12.18 -7.77 -7.00
C PHE A 115 11.64 -9.19 -7.15
N SER A 116 12.46 -10.20 -6.85
CA SER A 116 11.95 -11.57 -6.78
C SER A 116 10.96 -11.73 -5.63
N GLY A 117 9.97 -12.60 -5.79
CA GLY A 117 9.04 -12.93 -4.70
C GLY A 117 9.78 -13.46 -3.48
N LYS A 118 10.88 -14.21 -3.68
CA LYS A 118 11.76 -14.66 -2.58
C LYS A 118 12.32 -13.48 -1.80
N PHE A 119 12.89 -12.48 -2.48
CA PHE A 119 13.44 -11.30 -1.82
C PHE A 119 12.36 -10.57 -1.00
N LEU A 120 11.18 -10.37 -1.58
CA LEU A 120 10.07 -9.68 -0.92
C LEU A 120 9.55 -10.45 0.32
N MET A 121 9.55 -11.79 0.27
CA MET A 121 9.12 -12.64 1.39
C MET A 121 10.17 -12.81 2.49
N GLU A 122 11.47 -12.73 2.17
CA GLU A 122 12.55 -12.87 3.15
C GLU A 122 13.00 -11.54 3.75
N ASN A 123 13.02 -10.47 2.94
CA ASN A 123 13.61 -9.19 3.32
C ASN A 123 12.57 -8.07 3.45
N GLY A 124 11.48 -8.10 2.65
CA GLY A 124 10.52 -7.02 2.57
C GLY A 124 11.09 -5.72 1.96
N LEU A 125 10.31 -4.64 2.02
CA LEU A 125 10.70 -3.32 1.53
C LEU A 125 10.73 -2.30 2.66
N GLU A 126 11.64 -1.34 2.58
CA GLU A 126 11.74 -0.26 3.56
C GLU A 126 10.70 0.82 3.26
N ILE A 127 9.56 0.73 3.94
CA ILE A 127 8.46 1.68 3.80
C ILE A 127 8.76 2.95 4.58
N PRO A 128 8.78 4.14 3.96
CA PRO A 128 8.93 5.40 4.68
C PRO A 128 7.79 5.60 5.68
N VAL A 129 8.16 5.86 6.94
CA VAL A 129 7.19 5.98 8.04
C VAL A 129 6.25 7.18 7.86
N ASN A 130 6.73 8.27 7.27
CA ASN A 130 5.95 9.50 7.06
C ASN A 130 5.82 9.81 5.56
N HIS A 131 4.73 10.48 5.18
CA HIS A 131 4.62 11.07 3.85
C HIS A 131 5.55 12.28 3.69
N LYS A 132 6.11 12.45 2.49
CA LYS A 132 6.85 13.65 2.09
C LYS A 132 5.90 14.63 1.39
N LEU A 133 5.24 15.47 2.19
CA LEU A 133 4.24 16.43 1.75
C LEU A 133 4.76 17.86 1.81
N ALA A 134 4.03 18.80 1.19
CA ALA A 134 4.26 20.22 1.43
C ALA A 134 3.92 20.55 2.90
N LYS A 135 4.63 21.52 3.49
CA LYS A 135 4.52 21.89 4.91
C LYS A 135 3.08 22.10 5.40
N LYS A 136 2.23 22.73 4.57
CA LYS A 136 0.81 22.98 4.89
C LYS A 136 -0.06 21.72 5.01
N ASN A 137 0.41 20.60 4.46
CA ASN A 137 -0.30 19.33 4.39
C ASN A 137 0.41 18.24 5.23
N GLU A 138 1.38 18.61 6.07
CA GLU A 138 2.07 17.65 6.93
C GLU A 138 1.09 16.94 7.87
N THR A 139 1.30 15.64 8.06
CA THR A 139 0.47 14.80 8.91
C THR A 139 1.32 13.72 9.56
N ASP A 140 0.93 13.34 10.77
CA ASP A 140 1.56 12.22 11.48
C ASP A 140 1.13 10.86 10.95
N TRP A 141 0.02 10.81 10.21
CA TRP A 141 -0.55 9.57 9.69
C TRP A 141 0.04 9.22 8.32
N SER A 142 0.28 7.94 8.09
CA SER A 142 0.90 7.48 6.86
C SER A 142 0.38 6.10 6.49
N SER A 143 0.06 5.94 5.21
CA SER A 143 -0.32 4.64 4.65
C SER A 143 0.28 4.48 3.26
N ARG A 144 0.48 3.23 2.84
CA ARG A 144 0.97 2.89 1.50
C ARG A 144 0.17 1.71 0.96
N VAL A 145 -0.17 1.78 -0.31
CA VAL A 145 -0.76 0.67 -1.06
C VAL A 145 0.14 0.41 -2.25
N LEU A 146 0.76 -0.76 -2.28
CA LEU A 146 1.65 -1.17 -3.35
C LEU A 146 0.94 -2.23 -4.18
N TYR A 147 0.87 -2.01 -5.48
CA TYR A 147 0.47 -3.00 -6.45
C TYR A 147 1.71 -3.67 -7.01
N LEU A 148 1.74 -5.00 -6.92
CA LEU A 148 2.79 -5.85 -7.41
C LEU A 148 2.26 -6.57 -8.65
N THR A 149 2.96 -6.46 -9.76
CA THR A 149 2.64 -7.17 -11.01
C THR A 149 3.84 -7.95 -11.47
N GLU A 150 3.64 -9.21 -11.81
CA GLU A 150 4.62 -10.04 -12.51
C GLU A 150 5.11 -9.31 -13.76
N LYS A 151 6.43 -9.34 -13.95
CA LYS A 151 7.14 -8.67 -15.04
C LYS A 151 7.02 -9.42 -16.35
#